data_AF-A0A810N0P0-F1
#
_entry.id   AF-A0A810N0P0-F1
#
_cell.length_a   1.000
_cell.length_b   1.000
_cell.length_c   1.000
_cell.angle_alpha   90.00
_cell.angle_beta   90.00
_cell.angle_gamma   90.00
#
_symmetry.space_group_name_H-M   'P 1'
#
loop_
_entity.id
_entity.type
_entity.pdbx_description
1 polymer ?
#
loop_
_entity_poly.entity_id
_entity_poly.type
_entity_poly.pdbx_seq_one_letter_code
_entity_poly.pdbx_strand_id
1 'polypeptide(L)'
;MSNDKRRRPPVGHLEAAFGISLDPELLERALTHRSFAYENGGLPTNERLEFLGDSVLGVVITAALFHNHPDLPEGQLAKLRASVVNMRALADVARGLGPQGLGPYLLLGKGEETTGGRDKASILADTLEALLGAIYLQYGLDTASIVIHRLFDPLMADSAGRGAALDWKTSLQELTAALGVGVPEYRIDDAGPDHAKTFTAWVVVAGQRYGGAEGRSKKEAEQRAAEAAWRTLSEQVAEPTEVPPDQPTTAPDAAAPTGPAGRPRRRASPFRRPVPCRRRPTGCRSRIRTRPAADVPELPEVETVRQGLARWVTGRRFAVVDVRHPRAIRRHLPGAAHFAAVLAGRQVVDVRRRGKYLWLPLDSGDAVIGHLGMSGQLLMQPAGTPDETHLRIRFTFDDGGPELRFVDQRTFGGLSYSEGGADLPTEIAHIARDPMDPEFSDTAFVAAIRRRRTEVKRALLDQTLISGVGNIYADEALWRARLHGLRPTAALTGPAVIRLLGHVRDVLGAAIKAGGTSFDALYVDVNGESGYFDRSLDVYGREGLPCHRCGAPIRREPFMNRSSFSCPRCQPRPRLPRP
;
A
#
# COMPACT_ATOMS: atom_id res chain seq x y z
N MET A 1 -17.38 -24.30 35.29
CA MET A 1 -15.96 -23.92 35.05
C MET A 1 -15.39 -24.94 34.07
N SER A 2 -15.29 -24.56 32.79
CA SER A 2 -15.13 -25.47 31.65
C SER A 2 -13.71 -26.03 31.52
N ASN A 3 -13.61 -27.24 30.95
CA ASN A 3 -12.50 -28.20 31.00
C ASN A 3 -11.22 -27.78 30.22
N ASP A 4 -11.09 -26.52 29.80
CA ASP A 4 -10.07 -26.06 28.86
C ASP A 4 -8.81 -25.47 29.54
N LYS A 5 -8.90 -25.06 30.81
CA LYS A 5 -7.72 -24.59 31.58
C LYS A 5 -6.67 -25.69 31.83
N ARG A 6 -6.97 -26.97 31.59
CA ARG A 6 -6.09 -28.11 31.93
C ARG A 6 -5.01 -28.45 30.89
N ARG A 7 -4.98 -27.79 29.73
CA ARG A 7 -3.98 -28.06 28.66
C ARG A 7 -2.94 -26.95 28.45
N ARG A 8 -3.02 -25.85 29.20
CA ARG A 8 -2.13 -24.71 29.02
C ARG A 8 -0.75 -24.97 29.66
N PRO A 9 0.37 -24.64 28.98
CA PRO A 9 1.67 -24.67 29.62
C PRO A 9 1.75 -23.67 30.80
N PRO A 10 2.65 -23.87 31.77
CA PRO A 10 2.84 -22.94 32.86
C PRO A 10 3.21 -21.55 32.35
N VAL A 11 2.52 -20.51 32.83
CA VAL A 11 2.70 -19.11 32.39
C VAL A 11 4.09 -18.54 32.68
N GLY A 12 4.82 -19.16 33.61
CA GLY A 12 6.18 -18.75 33.98
C GLY A 12 7.17 -18.72 32.80
N HIS A 13 6.92 -19.44 31.71
CA HIS A 13 7.76 -19.32 30.51
C HIS A 13 7.52 -18.02 29.73
N LEU A 14 6.29 -17.51 29.70
CA LEU A 14 5.99 -16.20 29.11
C LEU A 14 6.54 -15.08 29.99
N GLU A 15 6.32 -15.17 31.30
CA GLU A 15 6.86 -14.20 32.26
C GLU A 15 8.39 -14.17 32.25
N ALA A 16 9.05 -15.33 32.12
CA ALA A 16 10.50 -15.40 31.93
C ALA A 16 10.96 -14.76 30.61
N ALA A 17 10.20 -14.94 29.52
CA ALA A 17 10.51 -14.31 28.24
C ALA A 17 10.43 -12.78 28.33
N PHE A 18 9.42 -12.25 29.01
CA PHE A 18 9.30 -10.81 29.27
C PHE A 18 10.26 -10.31 30.36
N GLY A 19 10.69 -11.19 31.27
CA GLY A 19 11.48 -10.82 32.46
C GLY A 19 10.67 -10.16 33.57
N ILE A 20 9.34 -10.25 33.50
CA ILE A 20 8.40 -9.64 34.45
C ILE A 20 7.19 -10.57 34.64
N SER A 21 6.56 -10.49 35.82
CA SER A 21 5.27 -11.14 36.07
C SER A 21 4.11 -10.20 35.73
N LEU A 22 2.98 -10.75 35.33
CA LEU A 22 1.76 -9.97 35.09
C LEU A 22 0.68 -10.36 36.10
N ASP A 23 -0.19 -9.41 36.41
CA ASP A 23 -1.42 -9.72 37.15
C ASP A 23 -2.18 -10.85 36.44
N PRO A 24 -2.59 -11.92 37.15
CA PRO A 24 -3.20 -13.09 36.52
C PRO A 24 -4.46 -12.78 35.71
N GLU A 25 -5.29 -11.83 36.16
CA GLU A 25 -6.51 -11.44 35.45
C GLU A 25 -6.19 -10.65 34.19
N LEU A 26 -5.22 -9.73 34.28
CA LEU A 26 -4.75 -8.95 33.15
C LEU A 26 -4.09 -9.84 32.08
N LEU A 27 -3.30 -10.84 32.51
CA LEU A 27 -2.69 -11.83 31.64
C LEU A 27 -3.74 -12.74 30.99
N GLU A 28 -4.73 -13.23 31.74
CA GLU A 28 -5.83 -14.04 31.19
C GLU A 28 -6.61 -13.25 30.14
N ARG A 29 -6.87 -11.96 30.40
CA ARG A 29 -7.54 -11.07 29.44
C ARG A 29 -6.71 -10.85 28.17
N ALA A 30 -5.41 -10.58 28.28
CA ALA A 30 -4.53 -10.38 27.12
C ALA A 30 -4.49 -11.59 26.19
N LEU A 31 -4.72 -12.79 26.72
CA LEU A 31 -4.70 -14.06 25.99
C LEU A 31 -6.09 -14.53 25.53
N THR A 32 -7.14 -13.78 25.86
CA THR A 32 -8.52 -14.11 25.52
C THR A 32 -8.88 -13.57 24.15
N HIS A 33 -8.87 -14.44 23.15
CA HIS A 33 -9.37 -14.12 21.82
C HIS A 33 -10.89 -14.02 21.81
N ARG A 34 -11.44 -13.15 20.96
CA ARG A 34 -12.88 -12.92 20.81
C ARG A 34 -13.72 -14.18 20.59
N SER A 35 -13.17 -15.19 19.91
CA SER A 35 -13.87 -16.48 19.70
C SER A 35 -14.12 -17.22 21.01
N PHE A 36 -13.16 -17.19 21.93
CA PHE A 36 -13.30 -17.85 23.23
C PHE A 36 -14.23 -17.07 24.14
N ALA A 37 -14.10 -15.75 24.15
CA ALA A 37 -15.00 -14.85 24.88
C ALA A 37 -16.47 -15.08 24.49
N TYR A 38 -16.76 -15.17 23.18
CA TYR A 38 -18.11 -15.42 22.67
C TYR A 38 -18.68 -16.76 23.16
N GLU A 39 -17.87 -17.83 23.13
CA GLU A 39 -18.30 -19.17 23.56
C GLU A 39 -18.44 -19.30 25.10
N ASN A 40 -17.83 -18.41 25.88
CA ASN A 40 -17.80 -18.46 27.35
C ASN A 40 -18.56 -17.31 28.02
N GLY A 41 -19.63 -16.82 27.40
CA GLY A 41 -20.55 -15.85 28.03
C GLY A 41 -20.15 -14.39 27.87
N GLY A 42 -19.40 -14.04 26.81
CA GLY A 42 -19.07 -12.65 26.48
C GLY A 42 -17.98 -12.03 27.36
N LEU A 43 -16.98 -12.82 27.75
CA LEU A 43 -15.85 -12.34 28.55
C LEU A 43 -15.12 -11.16 27.88
N PRO A 44 -14.44 -10.28 28.65
CA PRO A 44 -13.61 -9.23 28.08
C PRO A 44 -12.54 -9.79 27.14
N THR A 45 -12.47 -9.26 25.92
CA THR A 45 -11.49 -9.65 24.90
C THR A 45 -10.17 -8.90 25.07
N ASN A 46 -9.14 -9.42 24.40
CA ASN A 46 -7.83 -8.79 24.30
C ASN A 46 -7.78 -7.55 23.38
N GLU A 47 -8.80 -7.31 22.54
CA GLU A 47 -8.83 -6.24 21.52
C GLU A 47 -8.58 -4.81 22.08
N ARG A 48 -9.02 -4.53 23.33
CA ARG A 48 -8.74 -3.24 23.97
C ARG A 48 -7.27 -3.09 24.41
N LEU A 49 -6.64 -4.20 24.79
CA LEU A 49 -5.23 -4.23 25.17
C LEU A 49 -4.36 -4.20 23.91
N GLU A 50 -4.76 -4.91 22.85
CA GLU A 50 -4.14 -4.85 21.52
C GLU A 50 -4.05 -3.41 21.02
N PHE A 51 -5.18 -2.69 21.03
CA PHE A 51 -5.24 -1.29 20.63
C PHE A 51 -4.24 -0.40 21.38
N LEU A 52 -4.10 -0.60 22.69
CA LEU A 52 -3.14 0.13 23.51
C LEU A 52 -1.69 -0.29 23.20
N GLY A 53 -1.47 -1.59 23.06
CA GLY A 53 -0.18 -2.20 22.76
C GLY A 53 0.41 -1.78 21.43
N ASP A 54 -0.40 -1.65 20.37
CA ASP A 54 0.04 -1.14 19.05
C ASP A 54 0.62 0.28 19.18
N SER A 55 -0.05 1.15 19.96
CA SER A 55 0.43 2.52 20.18
C SER A 55 1.72 2.56 21.01
N VAL A 56 1.82 1.73 22.04
CA VAL A 56 3.02 1.61 22.90
C VAL A 56 4.20 1.06 22.10
N LEU A 57 3.99 0.00 21.33
CA LEU A 57 4.99 -0.56 20.43
C LEU A 57 5.44 0.48 19.39
N GLY A 58 4.48 1.17 18.79
CA GLY A 58 4.72 2.20 17.78
C GLY A 58 5.62 3.32 18.28
N VAL A 59 5.37 3.85 19.48
CA VAL A 59 6.19 4.95 20.04
C VAL A 59 7.59 4.47 20.41
N VAL A 60 7.73 3.30 21.03
CA VAL A 60 9.03 2.75 21.44
C VAL A 60 9.90 2.43 20.23
N ILE A 61 9.37 1.72 19.23
CA ILE A 61 10.14 1.38 18.01
C ILE A 61 10.48 2.63 17.21
N THR A 62 9.56 3.60 17.10
CA THR A 62 9.85 4.86 16.39
C THR A 62 10.97 5.64 17.10
N ALA A 63 10.91 5.73 18.43
CA ALA A 63 11.96 6.39 19.22
C ALA A 63 13.31 5.66 19.05
N ALA A 64 13.32 4.32 19.14
CA ALA A 64 14.52 3.51 18.96
C ALA A 64 15.15 3.74 17.58
N LEU A 65 14.35 3.69 16.50
CA LEU A 65 14.83 3.91 15.14
C LEU A 65 15.38 5.33 14.96
N PHE A 66 14.72 6.34 15.52
CA PHE A 66 15.18 7.73 15.45
C PHE A 66 16.55 7.92 16.12
N HIS A 67 16.75 7.34 17.31
CA HIS A 67 18.01 7.50 18.05
C HIS A 67 19.15 6.64 17.50
N ASN A 68 18.84 5.42 17.03
CA ASN A 68 19.84 4.48 16.52
C ASN A 68 20.29 4.82 15.08
N HIS A 69 19.53 5.67 14.38
CA HIS A 69 19.79 6.04 13.00
C HIS A 69 19.66 7.55 12.78
N PRO A 70 20.50 8.37 13.43
CA PRO A 70 20.40 9.83 13.39
C PRO A 70 20.58 10.41 11.98
N ASP A 71 21.31 9.70 11.12
CA ASP A 71 21.62 10.14 9.75
C ASP A 71 20.60 9.67 8.71
N LEU A 72 19.61 8.85 9.10
CA LEU A 72 18.63 8.34 8.15
C LEU A 72 17.47 9.34 7.95
N PRO A 73 17.08 9.63 6.70
CA PRO A 73 15.95 10.50 6.43
C PRO A 73 14.62 9.81 6.81
N GLU A 74 13.60 10.62 7.09
CA GLU A 74 12.25 10.17 7.50
C GLU A 74 11.71 9.02 6.64
N GLY A 75 11.86 9.12 5.31
CA GLY A 75 11.36 8.10 4.38
C GLY A 75 12.03 6.72 4.55
N GLN A 76 13.27 6.67 5.02
CA GLN A 76 13.97 5.41 5.33
C GLN A 76 13.60 4.91 6.73
N LEU A 77 13.49 5.80 7.72
CA LEU A 77 12.99 5.45 9.05
C LEU A 77 11.57 4.87 9.00
N ALA A 78 10.69 5.42 8.16
CA ALA A 78 9.35 4.90 7.93
C ALA A 78 9.35 3.49 7.31
N LYS A 79 10.29 3.19 6.40
CA LYS A 79 10.46 1.85 5.80
C LYS A 79 10.96 0.84 6.83
N LEU A 80 11.96 1.21 7.64
CA LEU A 80 12.48 0.37 8.72
C LEU A 80 11.38 0.09 9.76
N ARG A 81 10.61 1.11 10.13
CA ARG A 81 9.46 0.94 11.02
C ARG A 81 8.44 -0.03 10.44
N ALA A 82 8.08 0.10 9.17
CA ALA A 82 7.13 -0.80 8.52
C ALA A 82 7.66 -2.25 8.38
N SER A 83 8.98 -2.45 8.29
CA SER A 83 9.56 -3.80 8.26
C SER A 83 9.62 -4.47 9.63
N VAL A 84 9.74 -3.68 10.70
CA VAL A 84 9.80 -4.17 12.09
C VAL A 84 8.39 -4.32 12.67
N VAL A 85 7.52 -3.34 12.43
CA VAL A 85 6.14 -3.29 12.94
C VAL A 85 5.19 -3.67 11.81
N ASN A 86 5.00 -4.98 11.64
CA ASN A 86 3.96 -5.54 10.79
C ASN A 86 3.52 -6.92 11.31
N MET A 87 2.33 -7.35 10.92
CA MET A 87 1.72 -8.62 11.35
C MET A 87 2.67 -9.83 11.24
N ARG A 88 3.47 -9.92 10.17
CA ARG A 88 4.36 -11.07 9.98
C ARG A 88 5.50 -11.05 11.00
N ALA A 89 6.15 -9.91 11.15
CA ALA A 89 7.22 -9.70 12.11
C ALA A 89 6.75 -9.95 13.55
N LEU A 90 5.61 -9.38 13.93
CA LEU A 90 5.03 -9.57 15.26
C LEU A 90 4.66 -11.05 15.51
N ALA A 91 4.08 -11.72 14.52
CA ALA A 91 3.79 -13.15 14.64
C ALA A 91 5.08 -13.99 14.78
N ASP A 92 6.16 -13.62 14.09
CA ASP A 92 7.44 -14.30 14.19
C ASP A 92 8.07 -14.10 15.58
N VAL A 93 8.00 -12.89 16.15
CA VAL A 93 8.38 -12.62 17.55
C VAL A 93 7.53 -13.44 18.51
N ALA A 94 6.20 -13.48 18.32
CA ALA A 94 5.28 -14.25 19.13
C ALA A 94 5.57 -15.77 19.09
N ARG A 95 6.00 -16.30 17.94
CA ARG A 95 6.45 -17.70 17.82
C ARG A 95 7.76 -17.97 18.56
N GLY A 96 8.62 -16.96 18.68
CA GLY A 96 9.87 -17.01 19.44
C GLY A 96 9.70 -16.81 20.95
N LEU A 97 8.50 -16.52 21.46
CA LEU A 97 8.27 -16.30 22.89
C LEU A 97 8.32 -17.62 23.69
N GLY A 98 9.50 -17.91 24.22
CA GLY A 98 9.76 -19.11 25.01
C GLY A 98 9.81 -20.39 24.16
N PRO A 99 9.96 -21.58 24.79
CA PRO A 99 10.25 -22.83 24.09
C PRO A 99 9.11 -23.34 23.19
N GLN A 100 7.88 -22.87 23.39
CA GLN A 100 6.68 -23.34 22.65
C GLN A 100 5.98 -22.20 21.88
N GLY A 101 6.52 -20.97 21.92
CA GLY A 101 5.87 -19.79 21.37
C GLY A 101 4.57 -19.40 22.11
N LEU A 102 3.91 -18.35 21.62
CA LEU A 102 2.71 -17.79 22.23
C LEU A 102 1.43 -18.61 22.01
N GLY A 103 1.34 -19.34 20.89
CA GLY A 103 0.12 -20.04 20.45
C GLY A 103 -0.53 -20.98 21.48
N PRO A 104 0.23 -21.81 22.21
CA PRO A 104 -0.31 -22.69 23.25
C PRO A 104 -0.94 -21.99 24.45
N TYR A 105 -0.68 -20.69 24.65
CA TYR A 105 -1.23 -19.91 25.75
C TYR A 105 -2.55 -19.21 25.40
N LEU A 106 -2.91 -19.17 24.13
CA LEU A 106 -4.12 -18.51 23.64
C LEU A 106 -5.39 -19.25 24.10
N LEU A 107 -6.38 -18.47 24.52
CA LEU A 107 -7.73 -18.95 24.75
C LEU A 107 -8.54 -18.73 23.48
N LEU A 108 -8.78 -19.81 22.75
CA LEU A 108 -9.48 -19.82 21.46
C LEU A 108 -10.79 -20.61 21.56
N GLY A 109 -11.79 -20.20 20.80
CA GLY A 109 -13.05 -20.93 20.71
C GLY A 109 -12.87 -22.19 19.89
N LYS A 110 -13.74 -23.19 20.03
CA LYS A 110 -13.62 -24.49 19.35
C LYS A 110 -13.52 -24.36 17.83
N GLY A 111 -14.28 -23.41 17.25
CA GLY A 111 -14.23 -23.15 15.81
C GLY A 111 -12.87 -22.60 15.35
N GLU A 112 -12.32 -21.66 16.12
CA GLU A 112 -11.03 -21.05 15.81
C GLU A 112 -9.89 -22.05 16.00
N GLU A 113 -9.94 -22.85 17.06
CA GLU A 113 -9.01 -23.95 17.35
C GLU A 113 -8.94 -24.95 16.19
N THR A 114 -10.10 -25.39 15.67
CA THR A 114 -10.21 -26.37 14.58
C THR A 114 -9.57 -25.88 13.27
N THR A 115 -9.53 -24.56 13.06
CA THR A 115 -8.90 -23.96 11.87
C THR A 115 -7.41 -23.66 12.04
N GLY A 116 -6.78 -24.16 13.11
CA GLY A 116 -5.37 -23.92 13.40
C GLY A 116 -5.09 -22.51 13.93
N GLY A 117 -6.05 -21.90 14.65
CA GLY A 117 -5.94 -20.53 15.15
C GLY A 117 -4.66 -20.23 15.94
N ARG A 118 -4.09 -21.22 16.62
CA ARG A 118 -2.86 -21.06 17.42
C ARG A 118 -1.62 -20.64 16.63
N ASP A 119 -1.58 -20.94 15.33
CA ASP A 119 -0.45 -20.62 14.46
C ASP A 119 -0.73 -19.45 13.49
N LYS A 120 -1.98 -18.94 13.50
CA LYS A 120 -2.38 -17.85 12.61
C LYS A 120 -1.64 -16.57 12.95
N ALA A 121 -1.02 -15.97 11.94
CA ALA A 121 -0.18 -14.78 12.11
C ALA A 121 -0.94 -13.58 12.67
N SER A 122 -2.20 -13.37 12.27
CA SER A 122 -3.03 -12.29 12.81
C SER A 122 -3.25 -12.45 14.31
N ILE A 123 -3.73 -13.62 14.75
CA ILE A 123 -4.03 -13.87 16.17
C ILE A 123 -2.78 -13.75 17.05
N LEU A 124 -1.65 -14.28 16.59
CA LEU A 124 -0.38 -14.20 17.30
C LEU A 124 0.12 -12.75 17.42
N ALA A 125 0.00 -11.94 16.36
CA ALA A 125 0.40 -10.54 16.37
C ALA A 125 -0.50 -9.72 17.31
N ASP A 126 -1.82 -9.84 17.15
CA ASP A 126 -2.81 -9.10 17.96
C ASP A 126 -2.65 -9.44 19.46
N THR A 127 -2.36 -10.70 19.78
CA THR A 127 -2.12 -11.13 21.17
C THR A 127 -0.80 -10.61 21.71
N LEU A 128 0.27 -10.57 20.90
CA LEU A 128 1.54 -9.98 21.32
C LEU A 128 1.35 -8.49 21.66
N GLU A 129 0.63 -7.74 20.82
CA GLU A 129 0.27 -6.34 21.11
C GLU A 129 -0.55 -6.25 22.40
N ALA A 130 -1.54 -7.12 22.59
CA ALA A 130 -2.31 -7.14 23.83
C ALA A 130 -1.46 -7.38 25.08
N LEU A 131 -0.44 -8.24 24.99
CA LEU A 131 0.50 -8.46 26.10
C LEU A 131 1.37 -7.22 26.36
N LEU A 132 1.84 -6.53 25.33
CA LEU A 132 2.55 -5.26 25.49
C LEU A 132 1.66 -4.18 26.12
N GLY A 133 0.39 -4.11 25.73
CA GLY A 133 -0.62 -3.23 26.33
C GLY A 133 -0.87 -3.55 27.81
N ALA A 134 -0.93 -4.84 28.17
CA ALA A 134 -1.03 -5.27 29.57
C ALA A 134 0.21 -4.87 30.40
N ILE A 135 1.41 -5.07 29.86
CA ILE A 135 2.67 -4.69 30.52
C ILE A 135 2.69 -3.18 30.77
N TYR A 136 2.32 -2.38 29.77
CA TYR A 136 2.22 -0.93 29.91
C TYR A 136 1.21 -0.52 30.98
N LEU A 137 0.03 -1.15 31.03
CA LEU A 137 -0.98 -0.81 32.05
C LEU A 137 -0.50 -1.09 33.47
N GLN A 138 0.27 -2.16 33.66
CA GLN A 138 0.73 -2.56 34.99
C GLN A 138 1.99 -1.80 35.43
N TYR A 139 2.93 -1.57 34.52
CA TYR A 139 4.27 -1.07 34.85
C TYR A 139 4.65 0.27 34.20
N GLY A 140 3.81 0.81 33.33
CA GLY A 140 4.08 2.05 32.60
C GLY A 140 5.04 1.87 31.42
N LEU A 141 5.37 3.00 30.79
CA LEU A 141 6.11 3.02 29.53
C LEU A 141 7.56 2.57 29.68
N ASP A 142 8.23 2.90 30.79
CA ASP A 142 9.66 2.60 30.97
C ASP A 142 9.91 1.09 30.97
N THR A 143 9.14 0.34 31.76
CA THR A 143 9.22 -1.12 31.79
C THR A 143 8.75 -1.75 30.48
N ALA A 144 7.67 -1.24 29.89
CA ALA A 144 7.21 -1.72 28.58
C ALA A 144 8.30 -1.53 27.50
N SER A 145 9.01 -0.41 27.53
CA SER A 145 10.12 -0.11 26.61
C SER A 145 11.25 -1.13 26.76
N ILE A 146 11.64 -1.47 27.99
CA ILE A 146 12.68 -2.51 28.25
C ILE A 146 12.27 -3.86 27.64
N VAL A 147 11.01 -4.27 27.83
CA VAL A 147 10.51 -5.53 27.28
C VAL A 147 10.48 -5.49 25.75
N ILE A 148 9.99 -4.39 25.18
CA ILE A 148 9.92 -4.21 23.72
C ILE A 148 11.33 -4.27 23.11
N HIS A 149 12.31 -3.57 23.68
CA HIS A 149 13.70 -3.63 23.22
C HIS A 149 14.24 -5.06 23.28
N ARG A 150 14.06 -5.76 24.41
CA ARG A 150 14.47 -7.18 24.53
C ARG A 150 13.90 -8.05 23.40
N LEU A 151 12.64 -7.84 23.01
CA LEU A 151 11.96 -8.66 22.00
C LEU A 151 12.27 -8.25 20.57
N PHE A 152 12.40 -6.95 20.31
CA PHE A 152 12.46 -6.40 18.95
C PHE A 152 13.85 -5.93 18.53
N ASP A 153 14.81 -5.70 19.44
CA ASP A 153 16.19 -5.33 19.08
C ASP A 153 16.86 -6.34 18.13
N PRO A 154 16.72 -7.67 18.31
CA PRO A 154 17.27 -8.64 17.35
C PRO A 154 16.66 -8.48 15.95
N LEU A 155 15.36 -8.19 15.89
CA LEU A 155 14.64 -7.95 14.64
C LEU A 155 15.05 -6.62 14.01
N MET A 156 15.27 -5.57 14.80
CA MET A 156 15.76 -4.27 14.34
C MET A 156 17.20 -4.37 13.83
N ALA A 157 18.07 -5.11 14.51
CA ALA A 157 19.44 -5.36 14.06
C ALA A 157 19.47 -6.16 12.75
N ASP A 158 18.65 -7.21 12.63
CA ASP A 158 18.52 -7.99 11.39
C ASP A 158 17.82 -7.17 10.28
N SER A 159 16.91 -6.26 10.64
CA SER A 159 16.28 -5.31 9.71
C SER A 159 17.18 -4.14 9.32
N ALA A 160 18.19 -3.78 10.11
CA ALA A 160 19.22 -2.82 9.74
C ALA A 160 20.27 -3.49 8.83
N GLY A 161 20.69 -4.72 9.16
CA GLY A 161 21.53 -5.56 8.30
C GLY A 161 20.86 -5.87 6.95
N ARG A 162 19.54 -6.12 6.96
CA ARG A 162 18.73 -6.26 5.74
C ARG A 162 18.33 -4.93 5.15
N GLY A 163 18.14 -3.86 5.89
CA GLY A 163 17.77 -2.53 5.39
C GLY A 163 18.87 -1.96 4.52
N ALA A 164 20.11 -2.21 4.92
CA ALA A 164 21.29 -2.04 4.10
C ALA A 164 21.32 -3.07 2.95
N ALA A 165 21.07 -4.37 3.22
CA ALA A 165 21.02 -5.42 2.18
C ALA A 165 19.83 -5.39 1.21
N LEU A 166 18.79 -4.60 1.43
CA LEU A 166 17.55 -4.63 0.65
C LEU A 166 17.67 -3.76 -0.60
N ASP A 167 18.59 -2.78 -0.61
CA ASP A 167 18.81 -1.95 -1.80
C ASP A 167 20.18 -1.28 -1.91
N TRP A 168 21.27 -2.02 -1.65
CA TRP A 168 22.65 -1.54 -1.88
C TRP A 168 22.88 -0.97 -3.28
N LYS A 169 22.15 -1.43 -4.29
CA LYS A 169 22.25 -0.88 -5.65
C LYS A 169 21.72 0.55 -5.71
N THR A 170 20.56 0.82 -5.11
CA THR A 170 20.02 2.18 -5.04
C THR A 170 20.86 3.05 -4.13
N SER A 171 21.31 2.56 -2.97
CA SER A 171 22.19 3.33 -2.07
C SER A 171 23.52 3.68 -2.73
N LEU A 172 24.11 2.75 -3.50
CA LEU A 172 25.31 3.01 -4.31
C LEU A 172 25.04 3.98 -5.45
N GLN A 173 23.90 3.88 -6.11
CA GLN A 173 23.52 4.82 -7.15
C GLN A 173 23.30 6.24 -6.60
N GLU A 174 22.73 6.38 -5.40
CA GLU A 174 22.56 7.65 -4.71
C GLU A 174 23.91 8.23 -4.26
N LEU A 175 24.79 7.42 -3.66
CA LEU A 175 26.13 7.83 -3.24
C LEU A 175 26.98 8.29 -4.44
N THR A 176 27.03 7.49 -5.50
CA THR A 176 27.80 7.83 -6.71
C THR A 176 27.24 9.05 -7.46
N ALA A 177 25.92 9.26 -7.42
CA ALA A 177 25.29 10.48 -7.90
C ALA A 177 25.65 11.70 -7.05
N ALA A 178 25.69 11.57 -5.72
CA ALA A 178 26.11 12.63 -4.81
C ALA A 178 27.58 13.02 -5.00
N LEU A 179 28.45 12.04 -5.29
CA LEU A 179 29.87 12.26 -5.55
C LEU A 179 30.18 12.70 -6.99
N GLY A 180 29.19 12.71 -7.89
CA GLY A 180 29.38 13.10 -9.29
C GLY A 180 30.24 12.13 -10.12
N VAL A 181 30.48 10.91 -9.64
CA VAL A 181 31.41 9.92 -10.21
C VAL A 181 30.78 8.99 -11.26
N GLY A 182 29.57 9.32 -11.73
CA GLY A 182 28.82 8.55 -12.71
C GLY A 182 28.02 7.38 -12.12
N VAL A 183 27.35 6.60 -12.96
CA VAL A 183 26.50 5.49 -12.51
C VAL A 183 27.30 4.19 -12.30
N PRO A 184 26.99 3.37 -11.28
CA PRO A 184 27.68 2.12 -11.03
C PRO A 184 27.34 1.05 -12.09
N GLU A 185 28.35 0.51 -12.76
CA GLU A 185 28.22 -0.58 -13.73
C GLU A 185 28.54 -1.94 -13.11
N TYR A 186 27.70 -2.96 -13.32
CA TYR A 186 27.91 -4.30 -12.78
C TYR A 186 28.51 -5.24 -13.82
N ARG A 187 29.57 -5.96 -13.45
CA ARG A 187 30.15 -7.07 -14.24
C ARG A 187 30.04 -8.36 -13.45
N ILE A 188 29.63 -9.45 -14.11
CA ILE A 188 29.40 -10.75 -13.47
C ILE A 188 30.07 -11.85 -14.30
N ASP A 189 30.84 -12.70 -13.63
CA ASP A 189 31.31 -13.97 -14.15
C ASP A 189 30.58 -15.13 -13.46
N ASP A 190 30.43 -16.26 -14.17
CA ASP A 190 29.84 -17.47 -13.61
C ASP A 190 30.74 -18.71 -13.80
N ALA A 191 30.76 -19.57 -12.78
CA ALA A 191 31.57 -20.78 -12.72
C ALA A 191 30.82 -21.94 -12.04
N GLY A 192 31.17 -23.17 -12.39
CA GLY A 192 30.61 -24.40 -11.80
C GLY A 192 29.49 -25.07 -12.61
N PRO A 193 29.11 -26.32 -12.24
CA PRO A 193 28.06 -27.07 -12.93
C PRO A 193 26.67 -26.48 -12.67
N ASP A 194 25.71 -26.69 -13.57
CA ASP A 194 24.37 -26.04 -13.53
C ASP A 194 23.62 -26.18 -12.19
N HIS A 195 23.87 -27.24 -11.44
CA HIS A 195 23.26 -27.51 -10.13
C HIS A 195 24.05 -26.92 -8.93
N ALA A 196 25.21 -26.32 -9.17
CA ALA A 196 26.08 -25.68 -8.17
C ALA A 196 26.84 -24.49 -8.78
N LYS A 197 26.12 -23.61 -9.48
CA LYS A 197 26.69 -22.40 -10.09
C LYS A 197 26.99 -21.34 -9.03
N THR A 198 28.20 -20.80 -9.10
CA THR A 198 28.64 -19.63 -8.34
C THR A 198 28.79 -18.45 -9.27
N PHE A 199 28.33 -17.28 -8.83
CA PHE A 199 28.40 -16.02 -9.58
C PHE A 199 29.31 -15.07 -8.83
N THR A 200 30.29 -14.48 -9.50
CA THR A 200 31.18 -13.47 -8.93
C THR A 200 30.88 -12.13 -9.60
N ALA A 201 30.55 -11.11 -8.81
CA ALA A 201 30.21 -9.79 -9.34
C ALA A 201 31.14 -8.69 -8.83
N TRP A 202 31.32 -7.67 -9.67
CA TRP A 202 32.05 -6.44 -9.39
C TRP A 202 31.25 -5.23 -9.83
N VAL A 203 31.50 -4.10 -9.18
CA VAL A 203 30.99 -2.80 -9.60
C VAL A 203 32.11 -1.94 -10.16
N VAL A 204 31.87 -1.23 -11.24
CA VAL A 204 32.80 -0.25 -11.81
C VAL A 204 32.18 1.13 -11.64
N VAL A 205 32.88 2.03 -10.96
CA VAL A 205 32.50 3.44 -10.75
C VAL A 205 33.70 4.29 -11.14
N ALA A 206 33.49 5.32 -11.98
CA ALA A 206 34.57 6.18 -12.52
C ALA A 206 35.79 5.40 -13.09
N GLY A 207 35.54 4.23 -13.70
CA GLY A 207 36.60 3.37 -14.26
C GLY A 207 37.35 2.51 -13.23
N GLN A 208 37.10 2.69 -11.93
CA GLN A 208 37.68 1.90 -10.86
C GLN A 208 36.75 0.74 -10.48
N ARG A 209 37.34 -0.45 -10.31
CA ARG A 209 36.61 -1.69 -10.00
C ARG A 209 36.59 -1.92 -8.50
N TYR A 210 35.40 -2.12 -7.97
CA TYR A 210 35.10 -2.39 -6.57
C TYR A 210 34.47 -3.79 -6.42
N GLY A 211 34.93 -4.53 -5.41
CA GLY A 211 34.37 -5.83 -5.04
C GLY A 211 35.04 -7.05 -5.70
N GLY A 212 34.22 -8.09 -5.93
CA GLY A 212 34.61 -9.46 -6.26
C GLY A 212 33.83 -10.46 -5.42
N ALA A 213 32.54 -10.18 -5.23
CA ALA A 213 31.73 -10.88 -4.26
C ALA A 213 31.02 -12.07 -4.90
N GLU A 214 31.16 -13.23 -4.29
CA GLU A 214 30.49 -14.45 -4.72
C GLU A 214 29.06 -14.55 -4.17
N GLY A 215 28.16 -15.05 -5.00
CA GLY A 215 26.77 -15.34 -4.65
C GLY A 215 26.27 -16.60 -5.34
N ARG A 216 25.24 -17.24 -4.76
CA ARG A 216 24.59 -18.43 -5.35
C ARG A 216 23.59 -18.07 -6.46
N SER A 217 23.38 -16.78 -6.68
CA SER A 217 22.62 -16.23 -7.80
C SER A 217 23.27 -14.94 -8.31
N LYS A 218 23.06 -14.60 -9.59
CA LYS A 218 23.53 -13.33 -10.19
C LYS A 218 23.09 -12.12 -9.34
N LYS A 219 21.84 -12.12 -8.88
CA LYS A 219 21.27 -11.04 -8.06
C LYS A 219 21.96 -10.92 -6.70
N GLU A 220 22.25 -12.04 -6.04
CA GLU A 220 22.95 -12.04 -4.76
C GLU A 220 24.39 -11.53 -4.90
N ALA A 221 25.11 -11.99 -5.93
CA ALA A 221 26.47 -11.54 -6.21
C ALA A 221 26.52 -10.03 -6.46
N GLU A 222 25.63 -9.49 -7.30
CA GLU A 222 25.58 -8.05 -7.58
C GLU A 222 25.23 -7.22 -6.34
N GLN A 223 24.36 -7.72 -5.46
CA GLN A 223 23.97 -7.02 -4.23
C GLN A 223 25.16 -6.90 -3.26
N ARG A 224 25.96 -7.96 -3.13
CA ARG A 224 27.18 -7.96 -2.32
C ARG A 224 28.29 -7.10 -2.95
N ALA A 225 28.37 -7.07 -4.28
CA ALA A 225 29.29 -6.18 -4.98
C ALA A 225 28.92 -4.70 -4.76
N ALA A 226 27.61 -4.39 -4.75
CA ALA A 226 27.11 -3.05 -4.47
C ALA A 226 27.43 -2.60 -3.03
N GLU A 227 27.27 -3.51 -2.06
CA GLU A 227 27.66 -3.27 -0.67
C GLU A 227 29.15 -2.93 -0.53
N ALA A 228 30.01 -3.77 -1.11
CA ALA A 228 31.46 -3.57 -1.05
C ALA A 228 31.89 -2.24 -1.67
N ALA A 229 31.31 -1.88 -2.82
CA ALA A 229 31.56 -0.62 -3.49
C ALA A 229 31.07 0.59 -2.68
N TRP A 230 29.88 0.48 -2.08
CA TRP A 230 29.31 1.54 -1.27
C TRP A 230 30.16 1.81 -0.02
N ARG A 231 30.58 0.76 0.71
CA ARG A 231 31.45 0.93 1.88
C ARG A 231 32.78 1.60 1.52
N THR A 232 33.44 1.10 0.49
CA THR A 232 34.74 1.65 0.05
C THR A 232 34.63 3.12 -0.36
N LEU A 233 33.59 3.48 -1.11
CA LEU A 233 33.37 4.87 -1.54
C LEU A 233 32.97 5.78 -0.39
N SER A 234 32.14 5.31 0.54
CA SER A 234 31.77 6.08 1.74
C SER A 234 32.96 6.35 2.65
N GLU A 235 33.88 5.38 2.80
CA GLU A 235 35.11 5.54 3.57
C GLU A 235 36.07 6.56 2.93
N GLN A 236 36.22 6.54 1.59
CA GLN A 236 37.04 7.52 0.86
C GLN A 236 36.52 8.96 0.94
N VAL A 237 35.23 9.14 1.20
CA VAL A 237 34.59 10.45 1.39
C VAL A 237 34.77 10.96 2.81
N ALA A 238 35.02 10.07 3.77
CA ALA A 238 35.22 10.40 5.17
C ALA A 238 36.66 10.81 5.51
N GLU A 239 37.65 10.51 4.65
CA GLU A 239 39.03 10.98 4.83
C GLU A 239 39.20 12.43 4.29
N PRO A 240 39.72 13.38 5.08
CA PRO A 240 39.99 14.74 4.61
C PRO A 240 41.11 14.71 3.56
N THR A 241 40.84 15.22 2.36
CA THR A 241 41.85 15.34 1.30
C THR A 241 42.83 16.47 1.65
N GLU A 242 44.07 16.12 2.02
CA GLU A 242 45.17 17.08 2.04
C GLU A 242 45.39 17.66 0.62
N VAL A 243 45.35 18.99 0.52
CA VAL A 243 45.56 19.74 -0.72
C VAL A 243 47.05 20.02 -0.90
N PRO A 244 47.72 19.57 -1.98
CA PRO A 244 49.04 20.06 -2.35
C PRO A 244 48.94 21.40 -3.09
N PRO A 245 49.94 22.29 -2.97
CA PRO A 245 49.85 23.63 -3.51
C PRO A 245 50.06 23.69 -5.03
N ASP A 246 49.39 24.70 -5.56
CA ASP A 246 49.27 25.21 -6.92
C ASP A 246 50.60 25.33 -7.70
N GLN A 247 50.57 24.97 -8.99
CA GLN A 247 51.51 25.48 -10.01
C GLN A 247 50.84 25.59 -11.39
N PRO A 248 51.31 26.55 -12.22
CA PRO A 248 50.42 27.36 -13.06
C PRO A 248 50.30 26.91 -14.52
N THR A 249 49.32 27.56 -15.15
CA THR A 249 48.76 27.44 -16.49
C THR A 249 49.74 27.59 -17.65
N THR A 250 49.60 26.75 -18.68
CA THR A 250 49.88 27.13 -20.09
C THR A 250 48.82 26.55 -21.03
N ALA A 251 48.33 27.40 -21.92
CA ALA A 251 47.27 27.16 -22.90
C ALA A 251 47.80 26.44 -24.18
N PRO A 252 46.92 26.06 -25.13
CA PRO A 252 47.06 24.88 -25.98
C PRO A 252 47.73 25.14 -27.32
N ASP A 253 48.19 24.07 -27.97
CA ASP A 253 48.44 24.08 -29.41
C ASP A 253 47.88 22.84 -30.12
N ALA A 254 47.38 23.11 -31.32
CA ALA A 254 46.61 22.22 -32.18
C ALA A 254 47.49 21.28 -33.01
N ALA A 255 46.98 20.07 -33.29
CA ALA A 255 47.06 19.43 -34.61
C ALA A 255 46.40 18.04 -34.64
N ALA A 256 45.62 17.81 -35.69
CA ALA A 256 45.27 16.50 -36.26
C ALA A 256 45.80 16.50 -37.72
N PRO A 257 45.61 15.47 -38.56
CA PRO A 257 45.53 14.01 -38.39
C PRO A 257 46.44 13.25 -39.41
N THR A 258 46.62 11.92 -39.28
CA THR A 258 46.84 11.02 -40.45
C THR A 258 46.51 9.56 -40.10
N GLY A 259 45.76 8.87 -40.98
CA GLY A 259 45.29 7.47 -40.84
C GLY A 259 46.32 6.39 -41.22
N PRO A 260 45.91 5.32 -41.94
CA PRO A 260 45.10 4.20 -41.44
C PRO A 260 45.78 2.82 -41.69
N ALA A 261 45.02 1.74 -41.39
CA ALA A 261 45.09 0.37 -41.94
C ALA A 261 45.54 -0.76 -40.98
N GLY A 262 44.78 -1.86 -40.99
CA GLY A 262 45.20 -3.13 -40.36
C GLY A 262 44.07 -4.07 -39.90
N ARG A 263 43.31 -4.66 -40.82
CA ARG A 263 42.72 -6.03 -40.67
C ARG A 263 43.61 -6.98 -41.51
N PRO A 264 43.56 -8.34 -41.44
CA PRO A 264 42.45 -9.24 -41.06
C PRO A 264 42.90 -10.50 -40.23
N ARG A 265 42.05 -11.42 -39.76
CA ARG A 265 41.58 -12.66 -40.46
C ARG A 265 40.84 -13.54 -39.42
N ARG A 266 39.58 -13.93 -39.67
CA ARG A 266 39.08 -15.24 -40.19
C ARG A 266 39.29 -16.47 -39.28
N ARG A 267 38.17 -17.10 -38.89
CA ARG A 267 37.80 -18.53 -39.09
C ARG A 267 36.36 -18.72 -38.57
N ALA A 268 35.36 -18.90 -39.43
CA ALA A 268 34.93 -20.12 -40.12
C ALA A 268 34.17 -21.12 -39.19
N SER A 269 32.86 -21.20 -39.45
CA SER A 269 31.85 -22.22 -39.08
C SER A 269 32.26 -23.63 -39.54
N PRO A 270 31.57 -24.76 -39.21
CA PRO A 270 30.34 -25.12 -39.97
C PRO A 270 29.31 -26.12 -39.35
N PHE A 271 28.19 -26.29 -40.08
CA PHE A 271 27.13 -27.37 -40.10
C PHE A 271 26.02 -27.39 -39.02
N ARG A 272 24.72 -27.13 -39.36
CA ARG A 272 23.67 -27.96 -40.05
C ARG A 272 23.22 -29.16 -39.19
N ARG A 273 21.95 -29.56 -38.98
CA ARG A 273 20.64 -29.45 -39.67
C ARG A 273 19.51 -30.04 -38.73
N PRO A 274 18.21 -30.23 -39.11
CA PRO A 274 17.04 -29.94 -38.24
C PRO A 274 15.97 -31.07 -38.03
N VAL A 275 14.88 -30.74 -37.28
CA VAL A 275 13.50 -31.33 -37.17
C VAL A 275 13.31 -32.76 -36.57
N PRO A 276 12.12 -33.23 -36.08
CA PRO A 276 10.78 -32.59 -35.94
C PRO A 276 9.92 -32.89 -34.67
N CYS A 277 8.75 -32.23 -34.63
CA CYS A 277 7.56 -32.40 -33.77
C CYS A 277 7.06 -33.84 -33.52
N ARG A 278 6.45 -34.06 -32.34
CA ARG A 278 5.21 -34.86 -32.08
C ARG A 278 4.68 -34.53 -30.67
N ARG A 279 3.49 -33.93 -30.55
CA ARG A 279 2.15 -34.49 -30.23
C ARG A 279 1.82 -34.62 -28.71
N ARG A 280 0.72 -33.95 -28.36
CA ARG A 280 -0.14 -33.94 -27.13
C ARG A 280 -0.73 -35.34 -26.81
N PRO A 281 -1.26 -35.64 -25.60
CA PRO A 281 -2.64 -35.24 -25.19
C PRO A 281 -2.84 -34.94 -23.66
N THR A 282 -3.58 -33.86 -23.34
CA THR A 282 -4.89 -33.81 -22.63
C THR A 282 -4.89 -34.15 -21.13
N GLY A 283 -5.32 -33.18 -20.32
CA GLY A 283 -5.66 -33.39 -18.90
C GLY A 283 -6.28 -32.14 -18.29
N CYS A 284 -7.59 -32.22 -18.05
CA CYS A 284 -8.48 -31.26 -17.40
C CYS A 284 -7.83 -30.40 -16.31
N ARG A 285 -7.97 -29.06 -16.39
CA ARG A 285 -7.87 -28.18 -15.22
C ARG A 285 -9.16 -27.37 -15.09
N SER A 286 -9.87 -27.65 -14.01
CA SER A 286 -10.96 -26.85 -13.49
C SER A 286 -10.49 -25.40 -13.34
N ARG A 287 -11.23 -24.48 -13.96
CA ARG A 287 -11.03 -23.04 -13.78
C ARG A 287 -11.51 -22.67 -12.38
N ILE A 288 -10.59 -22.61 -11.41
CA ILE A 288 -10.82 -21.82 -10.22
C ILE A 288 -10.86 -20.36 -10.70
N ARG A 289 -12.06 -19.81 -10.85
CA ARG A 289 -12.26 -18.36 -11.01
C ARG A 289 -11.83 -17.71 -9.69
N THR A 290 -10.58 -17.26 -9.62
CA THR A 290 -10.17 -16.31 -8.59
C THR A 290 -10.94 -15.02 -8.81
N ARG A 291 -11.91 -14.72 -7.95
CA ARG A 291 -12.54 -13.40 -7.88
C ARG A 291 -11.44 -12.35 -7.62
N PRO A 292 -11.38 -11.25 -8.38
CA PRO A 292 -10.49 -10.14 -8.03
C PRO A 292 -10.86 -9.61 -6.64
N ALA A 293 -9.84 -9.18 -5.88
CA ALA A 293 -10.03 -8.58 -4.57
C ALA A 293 -10.92 -7.33 -4.70
N ALA A 294 -11.87 -7.17 -3.78
CA ALA A 294 -12.77 -6.02 -3.74
C ALA A 294 -11.98 -4.70 -3.66
N ASP A 295 -11.99 -3.93 -4.74
CA ASP A 295 -11.36 -2.61 -4.80
C ASP A 295 -12.22 -1.54 -4.09
N VAL A 296 -11.54 -0.49 -3.60
CA VAL A 296 -12.12 0.76 -3.09
C VAL A 296 -12.95 1.42 -4.20
N PRO A 297 -14.13 2.03 -3.94
CA PRO A 297 -14.86 2.73 -4.99
C PRO A 297 -13.98 3.85 -5.55
N GLU A 298 -14.07 4.04 -6.85
CA GLU A 298 -13.32 5.05 -7.56
C GLU A 298 -14.27 6.21 -7.88
N LEU A 299 -13.86 7.14 -8.75
CA LEU A 299 -14.65 8.33 -9.02
C LEU A 299 -16.08 8.05 -9.51
N PRO A 300 -16.32 7.14 -10.46
CA PRO A 300 -17.65 6.89 -11.00
C PRO A 300 -18.66 6.45 -9.94
N GLU A 301 -18.25 5.57 -9.03
CA GLU A 301 -19.13 5.08 -7.96
C GLU A 301 -19.45 6.21 -6.97
N VAL A 302 -18.45 7.03 -6.61
CA VAL A 302 -18.65 8.18 -5.72
C VAL A 302 -19.53 9.25 -6.39
N GLU A 303 -19.41 9.44 -7.71
CA GLU A 303 -20.26 10.36 -8.47
C GLU A 303 -21.72 9.87 -8.53
N THR A 304 -21.96 8.56 -8.73
CA THR A 304 -23.30 7.97 -8.65
C THR A 304 -23.93 8.22 -7.27
N VAL A 305 -23.17 7.98 -6.20
CA VAL A 305 -23.62 8.25 -4.83
C VAL A 305 -23.90 9.74 -4.63
N ARG A 306 -23.01 10.63 -5.10
CA ARG A 306 -23.18 12.08 -5.01
C ARG A 306 -24.47 12.54 -5.70
N GLN A 307 -24.74 12.09 -6.92
CA GLN A 307 -25.96 12.43 -7.66
C GLN A 307 -27.22 11.92 -6.97
N GLY A 308 -27.16 10.69 -6.43
CA GLY A 308 -28.25 10.12 -5.65
C GLY A 308 -28.54 10.94 -4.39
N LEU A 309 -27.51 11.24 -3.61
CA LEU A 309 -27.63 12.03 -2.38
C LEU A 309 -28.18 13.42 -2.68
N ALA A 310 -27.66 14.09 -3.71
CA ALA A 310 -28.11 15.43 -4.08
C ALA A 310 -29.62 15.52 -4.31
N ARG A 311 -30.25 14.45 -4.83
CA ARG A 311 -31.71 14.40 -5.02
C ARG A 311 -32.48 14.24 -3.72
N TRP A 312 -31.90 13.55 -2.74
CA TRP A 312 -32.60 13.11 -1.53
C TRP A 312 -32.33 13.96 -0.29
N VAL A 313 -31.20 14.65 -0.20
CA VAL A 313 -30.78 15.37 1.01
C VAL A 313 -30.69 16.88 0.84
N THR A 314 -30.53 17.38 -0.38
CA THR A 314 -30.42 18.82 -0.64
C THR A 314 -31.68 19.57 -0.21
N GLY A 315 -31.52 20.65 0.53
CA GLY A 315 -32.60 21.45 1.10
C GLY A 315 -33.22 20.88 2.38
N ARG A 316 -32.83 19.67 2.82
CA ARG A 316 -33.36 19.06 4.04
C ARG A 316 -32.51 19.39 5.25
N ARG A 317 -33.15 19.49 6.41
CA ARG A 317 -32.49 19.84 7.68
C ARG A 317 -32.37 18.61 8.57
N PHE A 318 -31.18 18.38 9.12
CA PHE A 318 -30.96 17.29 10.05
C PHE A 318 -31.73 17.54 11.34
N ALA A 319 -32.60 16.61 11.73
CA ALA A 319 -33.25 16.63 13.03
C ALA A 319 -32.35 16.01 14.10
N VAL A 320 -31.92 14.77 13.87
CA VAL A 320 -31.06 14.03 14.79
C VAL A 320 -29.96 13.34 14.00
N VAL A 321 -28.74 13.40 14.53
CA VAL A 321 -27.60 12.63 14.02
C VAL A 321 -27.15 11.68 15.12
N ASP A 322 -27.16 10.39 14.82
CA ASP A 322 -26.88 9.32 15.77
C ASP A 322 -25.66 8.52 15.29
N VAL A 323 -24.57 8.60 16.05
CA VAL A 323 -23.32 7.89 15.77
C VAL A 323 -23.31 6.59 16.56
N ARG A 324 -23.58 5.47 15.87
CA ARG A 324 -23.67 4.13 16.44
C ARG A 324 -22.31 3.45 16.61
N HIS A 325 -21.27 3.93 15.93
CA HIS A 325 -19.95 3.30 15.97
C HIS A 325 -18.80 4.33 15.93
N PRO A 326 -17.90 4.37 16.93
CA PRO A 326 -16.88 5.41 17.05
C PRO A 326 -15.87 5.42 15.88
N ARG A 327 -15.55 4.24 15.32
CA ARG A 327 -14.64 4.17 14.14
C ARG A 327 -15.16 4.91 12.91
N ALA A 328 -16.47 5.14 12.80
CA ALA A 328 -17.08 5.85 11.68
C ALA A 328 -16.79 7.36 11.69
N ILE A 329 -16.39 7.89 12.84
CA ILE A 329 -16.00 9.30 13.00
C ILE A 329 -14.55 9.43 13.48
N ARG A 330 -13.71 8.41 13.25
CA ARG A 330 -12.31 8.38 13.75
C ARG A 330 -11.45 9.57 13.30
N ARG A 331 -11.86 10.28 12.24
CA ARG A 331 -11.18 11.47 11.71
C ARG A 331 -11.74 12.78 12.31
N HIS A 332 -12.84 12.70 13.04
CA HIS A 332 -13.45 13.80 13.77
C HIS A 332 -12.96 13.78 15.22
N LEU A 333 -11.82 14.41 15.47
CA LEU A 333 -11.15 14.41 16.78
C LEU A 333 -12.06 14.83 17.96
N PRO A 334 -12.99 15.79 17.82
CA PRO A 334 -13.90 16.17 18.91
C PRO A 334 -14.90 15.08 19.33
N GLY A 335 -15.03 13.99 18.58
CA GLY A 335 -15.84 12.83 18.94
C GLY A 335 -17.35 12.93 18.61
N ALA A 336 -18.08 11.87 18.96
CA ALA A 336 -19.45 11.62 18.49
C ALA A 336 -20.47 12.64 18.99
N ALA A 337 -20.39 12.99 20.27
CA ALA A 337 -21.31 13.95 20.87
C ALA A 337 -21.20 15.32 20.19
N HIS A 338 -19.97 15.78 19.95
CA HIS A 338 -19.72 17.01 19.20
C HIS A 338 -20.24 16.90 17.76
N PHE A 339 -19.92 15.81 17.05
CA PHE A 339 -20.38 15.61 15.67
C PHE A 339 -21.91 15.67 15.55
N ALA A 340 -22.64 15.02 16.47
CA ALA A 340 -24.09 15.07 16.49
C ALA A 340 -24.61 16.49 16.80
N ALA A 341 -24.03 17.16 17.80
CA ALA A 341 -24.46 18.47 18.26
C ALA A 341 -24.28 19.56 17.19
N VAL A 342 -23.15 19.58 16.47
CA VAL A 342 -22.89 20.62 15.45
C VAL A 342 -23.73 20.46 14.19
N LEU A 343 -24.24 19.24 13.93
CA LEU A 343 -25.06 18.95 12.76
C LEU A 343 -26.56 19.05 13.03
N ALA A 344 -27.00 18.87 14.28
CA ALA A 344 -28.39 18.99 14.65
C ALA A 344 -28.94 20.38 14.24
N GLY A 345 -30.05 20.38 13.52
CA GLY A 345 -30.69 21.58 13.01
C GLY A 345 -29.98 22.24 11.83
N ARG A 346 -28.94 21.66 11.21
CA ARG A 346 -28.29 22.21 10.00
C ARG A 346 -28.97 21.72 8.73
N GLN A 347 -29.09 22.61 7.73
CA GLN A 347 -29.64 22.27 6.43
C GLN A 347 -28.52 21.93 5.44
N VAL A 348 -28.69 20.85 4.68
CA VAL A 348 -27.77 20.49 3.59
C VAL A 348 -28.08 21.35 2.37
N VAL A 349 -27.09 22.10 1.89
CA VAL A 349 -27.23 23.05 0.77
C VAL A 349 -26.97 22.38 -0.57
N ASP A 350 -26.08 21.40 -0.62
CA ASP A 350 -25.64 20.73 -1.85
C ASP A 350 -24.96 19.39 -1.51
N VAL A 351 -24.52 18.64 -2.53
CA VAL A 351 -23.65 17.47 -2.39
C VAL A 351 -22.53 17.54 -3.41
N ARG A 352 -21.31 17.72 -2.92
CA ARG A 352 -20.10 17.95 -3.72
C ARG A 352 -19.12 16.78 -3.59
N ARG A 353 -18.12 16.74 -4.49
CA ARG A 353 -17.14 15.66 -4.60
C ARG A 353 -15.76 16.18 -4.98
N ARG A 354 -14.71 15.53 -4.47
CA ARG A 354 -13.32 15.70 -4.90
C ARG A 354 -12.61 14.35 -4.88
N GLY A 355 -12.29 13.82 -6.06
CA GLY A 355 -11.75 12.49 -6.19
C GLY A 355 -12.67 11.44 -5.56
N LYS A 356 -12.19 10.79 -4.50
CA LYS A 356 -12.90 9.74 -3.75
C LYS A 356 -13.60 10.23 -2.47
N TYR A 357 -13.51 11.53 -2.20
CA TYR A 357 -14.21 12.18 -1.09
C TYR A 357 -15.47 12.85 -1.59
N LEU A 358 -16.48 12.89 -0.74
CA LEU A 358 -17.69 13.68 -0.94
C LEU A 358 -17.91 14.55 0.28
N TRP A 359 -18.60 15.67 0.12
CA TRP A 359 -19.04 16.47 1.26
C TRP A 359 -20.42 17.08 1.04
N LEU A 360 -21.08 17.39 2.15
CA LEU A 360 -22.39 18.02 2.24
C LEU A 360 -22.18 19.43 2.80
N PRO A 361 -22.14 20.48 1.96
CA PRO A 361 -22.17 21.86 2.43
C PRO A 361 -23.42 22.12 3.27
N LEU A 362 -23.27 22.86 4.36
CA LEU A 362 -24.34 23.21 5.28
C LEU A 362 -24.68 24.70 5.19
N ASP A 363 -25.89 25.07 5.63
CA ASP A 363 -26.36 26.46 5.70
C ASP A 363 -25.52 27.38 6.60
N SER A 364 -24.69 26.79 7.47
CA SER A 364 -23.74 27.53 8.31
C SER A 364 -22.45 27.98 7.61
N GLY A 365 -22.18 27.50 6.39
CA GLY A 365 -20.86 27.67 5.74
C GLY A 365 -19.87 26.54 6.05
N ASP A 366 -20.29 25.53 6.83
CA ASP A 366 -19.49 24.35 7.15
C ASP A 366 -19.83 23.17 6.22
N ALA A 367 -19.21 22.01 6.44
CA ALA A 367 -19.55 20.80 5.72
C ALA A 367 -19.47 19.51 6.56
N VAL A 368 -20.24 18.51 6.16
CA VAL A 368 -19.97 17.10 6.52
C VAL A 368 -19.13 16.48 5.40
N ILE A 369 -17.89 16.11 5.68
CA ILE A 369 -17.02 15.42 4.72
C ILE A 369 -17.01 13.91 4.99
N GLY A 370 -17.02 13.11 3.92
CA GLY A 370 -17.04 11.65 3.98
C GLY A 370 -16.10 10.96 3.00
N HIS A 371 -15.62 9.79 3.40
CA HIS A 371 -14.91 8.85 2.54
C HIS A 371 -15.49 7.45 2.73
N LEU A 372 -15.87 6.78 1.64
CA LEU A 372 -16.57 5.50 1.69
C LEU A 372 -15.67 4.30 2.02
N GLY A 373 -14.35 4.43 1.90
CA GLY A 373 -13.44 3.32 2.21
C GLY A 373 -13.64 2.16 1.23
N MET A 374 -13.63 0.91 1.70
CA MET A 374 -13.81 -0.28 0.84
C MET A 374 -15.22 -0.90 0.90
N SER A 375 -16.08 -0.44 1.79
CA SER A 375 -17.39 -1.05 2.02
C SER A 375 -18.41 -0.07 2.60
N GLY A 376 -18.07 1.22 2.65
CA GLY A 376 -18.96 2.26 3.10
C GLY A 376 -20.02 2.54 2.05
N GLN A 377 -21.26 2.63 2.49
CA GLN A 377 -22.43 2.94 1.70
C GLN A 377 -23.19 4.08 2.37
N LEU A 378 -23.78 4.95 1.56
CA LEU A 378 -24.72 5.97 2.01
C LEU A 378 -26.07 5.63 1.41
N LEU A 379 -27.00 5.17 2.26
CA LEU A 379 -28.30 4.64 1.86
C LEU A 379 -29.42 5.55 2.35
N MET A 380 -30.43 5.76 1.51
CA MET A 380 -31.68 6.38 1.92
C MET A 380 -32.67 5.27 2.28
N GLN A 381 -33.16 5.29 3.52
CA GLN A 381 -34.11 4.29 4.02
C GLN A 381 -35.37 4.96 4.55
N PRO A 382 -36.58 4.40 4.30
CA PRO A 382 -37.78 4.86 4.98
C PRO A 382 -37.61 4.84 6.50
N ALA A 383 -38.20 5.82 7.19
CA ALA A 383 -38.23 5.84 8.64
C ALA A 383 -38.88 4.55 9.18
N GLY A 384 -38.28 3.95 10.22
CA GLY A 384 -38.76 2.70 10.81
C GLY A 384 -38.30 1.41 10.11
N THR A 385 -37.61 1.49 8.97
CA THR A 385 -36.94 0.30 8.38
C THR A 385 -35.92 -0.26 9.38
N PRO A 386 -35.87 -1.58 9.62
CA PRO A 386 -34.91 -2.18 10.54
C PRO A 386 -33.47 -1.77 10.26
N ASP A 387 -32.67 -1.70 11.32
CA ASP A 387 -31.26 -1.31 11.23
C ASP A 387 -30.44 -2.34 10.44
N GLU A 388 -29.61 -1.87 9.51
CA GLU A 388 -28.61 -2.71 8.88
C GLU A 388 -27.58 -3.18 9.93
N THR A 389 -27.12 -4.43 9.83
CA THR A 389 -26.14 -5.05 10.75
C THR A 389 -24.87 -4.21 10.94
N HIS A 390 -24.52 -3.41 9.94
CA HIS A 390 -23.32 -2.58 9.93
C HIS A 390 -23.65 -1.08 9.84
N LEU A 391 -24.84 -0.67 10.28
CA LEU A 391 -25.21 0.74 10.43
C LEU A 391 -24.25 1.43 11.40
N ARG A 392 -23.64 2.52 10.94
CA ARG A 392 -22.60 3.25 11.68
C ARG A 392 -23.04 4.64 12.09
N ILE A 393 -23.70 5.36 11.18
CA ILE A 393 -24.22 6.71 11.45
C ILE A 393 -25.60 6.80 10.83
N ARG A 394 -26.56 7.36 11.57
CA ARG A 394 -27.91 7.67 11.08
C ARG A 394 -28.12 9.17 11.13
N PHE A 395 -28.71 9.70 10.06
CA PHE A 395 -29.17 11.07 9.96
C PHE A 395 -30.69 11.03 9.72
N THR A 396 -31.46 11.57 10.65
CA THR A 396 -32.88 11.83 10.46
C THR A 396 -33.08 13.28 10.05
N PHE A 397 -34.16 13.54 9.31
CA PHE A 397 -34.51 14.88 8.86
C PHE A 397 -35.79 15.35 9.55
N ASP A 398 -35.97 16.66 9.66
CA ASP A 398 -37.11 17.28 10.37
C ASP A 398 -38.44 17.19 9.62
N ASP A 399 -38.40 16.85 8.33
CA ASP A 399 -39.57 16.62 7.48
C ASP A 399 -40.22 15.24 7.66
N GLY A 400 -39.66 14.38 8.51
CA GLY A 400 -40.17 13.02 8.75
C GLY A 400 -40.03 12.07 7.56
N GLY A 401 -39.30 12.46 6.51
CA GLY A 401 -39.05 11.64 5.32
C GLY A 401 -38.00 10.54 5.55
N PRO A 402 -37.51 9.91 4.46
CA PRO A 402 -36.48 8.88 4.54
C PRO A 402 -35.21 9.38 5.24
N GLU A 403 -34.61 8.51 6.05
CA GLU A 403 -33.36 8.71 6.80
C GLU A 403 -32.15 8.44 5.89
N LEU A 404 -31.06 9.17 6.10
CA LEU A 404 -29.76 8.85 5.51
C LEU A 404 -28.96 7.97 6.47
N ARG A 405 -28.44 6.85 5.98
CA ARG A 405 -27.68 5.86 6.76
C ARG A 405 -26.31 5.63 6.16
N PHE A 406 -25.27 5.75 6.99
CA PHE A 406 -23.93 5.32 6.66
C PHE A 406 -23.70 3.90 7.18
N VAL A 407 -23.55 2.95 6.26
CA VAL A 407 -23.33 1.52 6.55
C VAL A 407 -21.92 1.16 6.11
N ASP A 408 -21.12 0.54 6.98
CA ASP A 408 -19.76 0.13 6.60
C ASP A 408 -19.34 -1.14 7.33
N GLN A 409 -19.20 -2.23 6.59
CA GLN A 409 -18.80 -3.53 7.13
C GLN A 409 -17.38 -3.51 7.70
N ARG A 410 -16.40 -2.98 6.95
CA ARG A 410 -14.98 -3.01 7.31
C ARG A 410 -14.55 -1.84 8.19
N THR A 411 -15.41 -0.83 8.37
CA THR A 411 -15.13 0.37 9.19
C THR A 411 -13.86 1.11 8.76
N PHE A 412 -13.65 1.18 7.44
CA PHE A 412 -12.56 1.93 6.83
C PHE A 412 -13.02 3.27 6.28
N GLY A 413 -14.29 3.40 5.92
CA GLY A 413 -14.91 4.67 5.64
C GLY A 413 -15.15 5.47 6.92
N GLY A 414 -15.54 6.73 6.74
CA GLY A 414 -15.90 7.59 7.85
C GLY A 414 -16.34 8.98 7.42
N LEU A 415 -16.99 9.66 8.35
CA LEU A 415 -17.51 11.02 8.23
C LEU A 415 -16.86 11.91 9.30
N SER A 416 -16.64 13.17 8.96
CA SER A 416 -16.19 14.21 9.90
C SER A 416 -16.82 15.55 9.56
N TYR A 417 -16.85 16.44 10.55
CA TYR A 417 -17.30 17.82 10.34
C TYR A 417 -16.10 18.69 9.97
N SER A 418 -16.29 19.58 9.00
CA SER A 418 -15.28 20.50 8.50
C SER A 418 -15.80 21.93 8.64
N GLU A 419 -15.21 22.68 9.57
CA GLU A 419 -15.53 24.08 9.83
C GLU A 419 -15.08 24.96 8.66
N GLY A 420 -15.97 25.83 8.17
CA GLY A 420 -15.73 26.63 6.95
C GLY A 420 -15.55 25.81 5.67
N GLY A 421 -15.89 24.51 5.70
CA GLY A 421 -15.65 23.57 4.62
C GLY A 421 -16.72 23.53 3.53
N ALA A 422 -17.71 24.43 3.52
CA ALA A 422 -18.81 24.40 2.54
C ALA A 422 -18.30 24.42 1.10
N ASP A 423 -17.33 25.27 0.78
CA ASP A 423 -16.82 25.38 -0.58
C ASP A 423 -15.82 24.29 -0.95
N LEU A 424 -14.76 24.15 -0.15
CA LEU A 424 -13.78 23.08 -0.25
C LEU A 424 -13.22 22.80 1.16
N PRO A 425 -13.51 21.63 1.74
CA PRO A 425 -12.95 21.26 3.04
C PRO A 425 -11.41 21.26 3.04
N THR A 426 -10.81 21.85 4.07
CA THR A 426 -9.35 22.01 4.18
C THR A 426 -8.63 20.66 4.21
N GLU A 427 -9.26 19.64 4.78
CA GLU A 427 -8.76 18.27 4.89
C GLU A 427 -8.49 17.61 3.53
N ILE A 428 -9.14 18.10 2.48
CA ILE A 428 -8.99 17.58 1.11
C ILE A 428 -8.49 18.64 0.11
N ALA A 429 -8.09 19.82 0.57
CA ALA A 429 -7.59 20.88 -0.31
C ALA A 429 -6.35 20.46 -1.12
N HIS A 430 -5.53 19.56 -0.56
CA HIS A 430 -4.36 18.99 -1.22
C HIS A 430 -4.68 17.95 -2.32
N ILE A 431 -5.94 17.52 -2.44
CA ILE A 431 -6.37 16.54 -3.44
C ILE A 431 -6.63 17.27 -4.77
N ALA A 432 -5.97 16.81 -5.82
CA ALA A 432 -6.11 17.40 -7.15
C ALA A 432 -7.56 17.32 -7.64
N ARG A 433 -7.92 18.19 -8.59
CA ARG A 433 -9.16 18.04 -9.35
C ARG A 433 -9.12 16.73 -10.13
N ASP A 434 -10.29 16.16 -10.37
CA ASP A 434 -10.44 15.02 -11.26
C ASP A 434 -10.72 15.50 -12.68
N PRO A 435 -10.48 14.67 -13.70
CA PRO A 435 -10.53 15.12 -15.08
C PRO A 435 -11.95 15.40 -15.60
N MET A 436 -12.99 15.10 -14.82
CA MET A 436 -14.39 15.42 -15.15
C MET A 436 -14.84 16.77 -14.57
N ASP A 437 -14.04 17.37 -13.67
CA ASP A 437 -14.29 18.71 -13.12
C ASP A 437 -14.13 19.77 -14.24
N PRO A 438 -15.13 20.64 -14.46
CA PRO A 438 -15.05 21.71 -15.46
C PRO A 438 -13.86 22.67 -15.26
N GLU A 439 -13.37 22.81 -14.03
CA GLU A 439 -12.22 23.65 -13.69
C GLU A 439 -10.88 22.90 -13.80
N PHE A 440 -10.88 21.64 -14.28
CA PHE A 440 -9.66 20.87 -14.51
C PHE A 440 -8.84 21.46 -15.66
N SER A 441 -7.57 21.79 -15.39
CA SER A 441 -6.66 22.33 -16.41
C SER A 441 -5.82 21.23 -17.08
N ASP A 442 -6.17 20.91 -18.34
CA ASP A 442 -5.42 19.97 -19.17
C ASP A 442 -3.96 20.38 -19.34
N THR A 443 -3.70 21.68 -19.54
CA THR A 443 -2.35 22.21 -19.75
C THR A 443 -1.51 22.07 -18.48
N ALA A 444 -2.08 22.39 -17.31
CA ALA A 444 -1.41 22.22 -16.02
C ALA A 444 -1.13 20.74 -15.73
N PHE A 445 -2.09 19.85 -15.99
CA PHE A 445 -1.90 18.41 -15.82
C PHE A 445 -0.77 17.87 -16.73
N VAL A 446 -0.75 18.26 -18.00
CA VAL A 446 0.29 17.85 -18.96
C VAL A 446 1.67 18.31 -18.49
N ALA A 447 1.79 19.54 -17.99
CA ALA A 447 3.05 20.04 -17.44
C ALA A 447 3.45 19.25 -16.17
N ALA A 448 2.51 19.03 -15.25
CA ALA A 448 2.76 18.38 -13.98
C ALA A 448 3.19 16.90 -14.16
N ILE A 449 2.45 16.12 -14.96
CA ILE A 449 2.78 14.70 -15.15
C ILE A 449 4.12 14.50 -15.84
N ARG A 450 4.49 15.37 -16.79
CA ARG A 450 5.78 15.31 -17.50
C ARG A 450 6.98 15.68 -16.63
N ARG A 451 6.77 16.46 -15.57
CA ARG A 451 7.80 16.81 -14.57
C ARG A 451 8.07 15.67 -13.59
N ARG A 452 7.12 14.76 -13.40
CA ARG A 452 7.33 13.59 -12.53
C ARG A 452 8.43 12.69 -13.12
N ARG A 453 9.21 12.04 -12.25
CA ARG A 453 10.21 11.03 -12.62
C ARG A 453 9.73 9.65 -12.17
N THR A 454 8.60 9.22 -12.72
CA THR A 454 7.97 7.93 -12.38
C THR A 454 7.28 7.32 -13.61
N GLU A 455 6.70 6.14 -13.43
CA GLU A 455 5.92 5.40 -14.41
C GLU A 455 4.51 5.96 -14.54
N VAL A 456 3.97 5.96 -15.76
CA VAL A 456 2.68 6.59 -16.07
C VAL A 456 1.52 6.03 -15.23
N LYS A 457 1.49 4.73 -14.94
CA LYS A 457 0.44 4.16 -14.07
C LYS A 457 0.57 4.67 -12.63
N ARG A 458 1.79 4.79 -12.09
CA ARG A 458 2.01 5.33 -10.75
C ARG A 458 1.54 6.80 -10.69
N ALA A 459 1.86 7.58 -11.71
CA ALA A 459 1.41 8.97 -11.80
C ALA A 459 -0.13 9.10 -11.87
N LEU A 460 -0.81 8.23 -12.62
CA LEU A 460 -2.28 8.25 -12.70
C LEU A 460 -2.96 7.87 -11.37
N LEU A 461 -2.30 7.13 -10.49
CA LEU A 461 -2.85 6.76 -9.18
C LEU A 461 -2.55 7.80 -8.09
N ASP A 462 -1.69 8.77 -8.37
CA ASP A 462 -1.34 9.86 -7.45
C ASP A 462 -2.49 10.88 -7.38
N GLN A 463 -3.23 10.85 -6.27
CA GLN A 463 -4.39 11.72 -6.04
C GLN A 463 -4.02 13.21 -5.88
N THR A 464 -2.72 13.53 -5.70
CA THR A 464 -2.21 14.91 -5.70
C THR A 464 -1.93 15.44 -7.11
N LEU A 465 -1.89 14.55 -8.11
CA LEU A 465 -1.69 14.90 -9.52
C LEU A 465 -3.01 14.89 -10.29
N ILE A 466 -3.79 13.82 -10.13
CA ILE A 466 -5.10 13.64 -10.76
C ILE A 466 -5.94 12.77 -9.82
N SER A 467 -7.05 13.29 -9.32
CA SER A 467 -7.87 12.52 -8.40
C SER A 467 -8.91 11.68 -9.13
N GLY A 468 -9.43 10.67 -8.43
CA GLY A 468 -10.56 9.88 -8.90
C GLY A 468 -10.22 8.72 -9.84
N VAL A 469 -9.03 8.74 -10.45
CA VAL A 469 -8.50 7.60 -11.19
C VAL A 469 -7.92 6.59 -10.19
N GLY A 470 -8.52 5.40 -10.13
CA GLY A 470 -7.98 4.28 -9.36
C GLY A 470 -7.43 3.18 -10.26
N ASN A 471 -7.33 1.97 -9.71
CA ASN A 471 -6.59 0.88 -10.32
C ASN A 471 -7.30 0.33 -11.57
N ILE A 472 -8.63 0.23 -11.50
CA ILE A 472 -9.47 -0.26 -12.60
C ILE A 472 -9.36 0.69 -13.78
N TYR A 473 -9.72 1.96 -13.55
CA TYR A 473 -9.82 2.93 -14.63
C TYR A 473 -8.45 3.34 -15.18
N ALA A 474 -7.37 3.25 -14.38
CA ALA A 474 -6.01 3.41 -14.90
C ALA A 474 -5.64 2.31 -15.90
N ASP A 475 -5.90 1.04 -15.59
CA ASP A 475 -5.57 -0.08 -16.50
C ASP A 475 -6.37 0.00 -17.81
N GLU A 476 -7.67 0.29 -17.72
CA GLU A 476 -8.55 0.47 -18.87
C GLU A 476 -8.11 1.66 -19.75
N ALA A 477 -7.84 2.81 -19.15
CA ALA A 477 -7.40 4.00 -19.89
C ALA A 477 -6.04 3.77 -20.58
N LEU A 478 -5.09 3.11 -19.90
CA LEU A 478 -3.79 2.76 -20.47
C LEU A 478 -3.92 1.76 -21.63
N TRP A 479 -4.85 0.81 -21.55
CA TRP A 479 -5.12 -0.12 -22.64
C TRP A 479 -5.75 0.57 -23.85
N ARG A 480 -6.71 1.49 -23.63
CA ARG A 480 -7.27 2.34 -24.70
C ARG A 480 -6.17 3.17 -25.36
N ALA A 481 -5.30 3.78 -24.56
CA ALA A 481 -4.17 4.58 -25.02
C ALA A 481 -3.02 3.78 -25.67
N ARG A 482 -3.05 2.44 -25.64
CA ARG A 482 -1.93 1.57 -26.12
C ARG A 482 -0.61 1.88 -25.41
N LEU A 483 -0.69 2.27 -24.13
CA LEU A 483 0.47 2.60 -23.31
C LEU A 483 0.63 1.56 -22.21
N HIS A 484 1.85 1.03 -22.06
CA HIS A 484 2.15 0.19 -20.89
C HIS A 484 2.36 1.08 -19.66
N GLY A 485 1.81 0.66 -18.52
CA GLY A 485 1.85 1.42 -17.27
C GLY A 485 3.24 1.75 -16.72
N LEU A 486 4.29 1.05 -17.18
CA LEU A 486 5.69 1.25 -16.78
C LEU A 486 6.42 2.28 -17.65
N ARG A 487 5.75 2.85 -18.67
CA ARG A 487 6.36 3.88 -19.50
C ARG A 487 6.75 5.07 -18.61
N PRO A 488 8.02 5.52 -18.63
CA PRO A 488 8.42 6.71 -17.90
C PRO A 488 7.62 7.92 -18.36
N THR A 489 7.12 8.70 -17.40
CA THR A 489 6.39 9.96 -17.64
C THR A 489 7.25 10.97 -18.41
N ALA A 490 8.54 11.04 -18.12
CA ALA A 490 9.52 11.86 -18.87
C ALA A 490 9.63 11.50 -20.36
N ALA A 491 9.29 10.27 -20.75
CA ALA A 491 9.30 9.82 -22.15
C ALA A 491 7.98 10.11 -22.89
N LEU A 492 6.98 10.69 -22.21
CA LEU A 492 5.71 11.04 -22.83
C LEU A 492 5.76 12.45 -23.43
N THR A 493 5.33 12.57 -24.68
CA THR A 493 5.11 13.86 -25.32
C THR A 493 3.80 14.49 -24.81
N GLY A 494 3.70 15.82 -24.83
CA GLY A 494 2.47 16.53 -24.47
C GLY A 494 1.22 15.98 -25.18
N PRO A 495 1.25 15.80 -26.52
CA PRO A 495 0.15 15.18 -27.25
C PRO A 495 -0.18 13.75 -26.82
N ALA A 496 0.81 12.94 -26.41
CA ALA A 496 0.57 11.60 -25.90
C ALA A 496 -0.16 11.62 -24.55
N VAL A 497 0.20 12.58 -23.67
CA VAL A 497 -0.49 12.79 -22.39
C VAL A 497 -1.93 13.25 -22.62
N ILE A 498 -2.17 14.20 -23.54
CA ILE A 498 -3.52 14.67 -23.87
C ILE A 498 -4.40 13.51 -24.37
N ARG A 499 -3.87 12.65 -25.25
CA ARG A 499 -4.60 11.45 -25.70
C ARG A 499 -4.91 10.49 -24.56
N LEU A 500 -3.96 10.27 -23.65
CA LEU A 500 -4.18 9.44 -22.47
C LEU A 500 -5.28 10.05 -21.58
N LEU A 501 -5.24 11.36 -21.33
CA LEU A 501 -6.25 12.07 -20.56
C LEU A 501 -7.64 11.96 -21.20
N GLY A 502 -7.73 12.07 -22.53
CA GLY A 502 -8.96 11.82 -23.27
C GLY A 502 -9.52 10.42 -23.00
N HIS A 503 -8.68 9.39 -23.08
CA HIS A 503 -9.12 8.02 -22.76
C HIS A 503 -9.48 7.82 -21.29
N VAL A 504 -8.83 8.52 -20.35
CA VAL A 504 -9.25 8.53 -18.94
C VAL A 504 -10.67 9.09 -18.82
N ARG A 505 -10.97 10.23 -19.45
CA ARG A 505 -12.31 10.81 -19.48
C ARG A 505 -13.33 9.88 -20.13
N ASP A 506 -12.99 9.25 -21.26
CA ASP A 506 -13.89 8.30 -21.94
C ASP A 506 -14.25 7.11 -21.04
N VAL A 507 -13.28 6.58 -20.30
CA VAL A 507 -13.49 5.44 -19.39
C VAL A 507 -14.33 5.86 -18.20
N LEU A 508 -13.98 6.97 -17.54
CA LEU A 508 -14.72 7.49 -16.39
C LEU A 508 -16.15 7.88 -16.77
N GLY A 509 -16.33 8.59 -17.89
CA GLY A 509 -17.65 9.00 -18.38
C GLY A 509 -18.54 7.81 -18.73
N ALA A 510 -17.98 6.78 -19.38
CA ALA A 510 -18.72 5.54 -19.65
C ALA A 510 -19.12 4.82 -18.35
N ALA A 511 -18.22 4.79 -17.36
CA ALA A 511 -18.50 4.19 -16.06
C ALA A 511 -19.59 4.96 -15.29
N ILE A 512 -19.53 6.30 -15.24
CA ILE A 512 -20.54 7.15 -14.60
C ILE A 512 -21.91 6.90 -15.25
N LYS A 513 -21.98 6.88 -16.59
CA LYS A 513 -23.24 6.63 -17.31
C LYS A 513 -23.87 5.28 -16.99
N ALA A 514 -23.06 4.28 -16.63
CA ALA A 514 -23.52 2.95 -16.25
C ALA A 514 -23.75 2.78 -14.73
N GLY A 515 -23.59 3.86 -13.95
CA GLY A 515 -23.72 3.83 -12.49
C GLY A 515 -22.46 3.36 -11.74
N GLY A 516 -21.33 3.22 -12.43
CA GLY A 516 -20.08 2.67 -11.89
C GLY A 516 -19.95 1.15 -12.04
N THR A 517 -18.83 0.63 -11.54
CA THR A 517 -18.49 -0.79 -11.50
C THR A 517 -18.99 -1.48 -10.24
N SER A 518 -19.94 -2.40 -10.37
CA SER A 518 -20.31 -3.31 -9.28
C SER A 518 -19.56 -4.63 -9.42
N PHE A 519 -18.31 -4.67 -8.98
CA PHE A 519 -17.57 -5.95 -8.83
C PHE A 519 -18.00 -6.76 -7.61
N ASP A 520 -18.67 -6.09 -6.67
CA ASP A 520 -19.12 -6.67 -5.41
C ASP A 520 -20.58 -6.25 -5.18
N ALA A 521 -21.37 -7.13 -4.55
CA ALA A 521 -22.77 -6.84 -4.17
C ALA A 521 -22.87 -5.71 -3.11
N LEU A 522 -21.72 -5.19 -2.68
CA LEU A 522 -21.54 -4.16 -1.67
C LEU A 522 -21.45 -2.74 -2.25
N TYR A 523 -21.43 -2.54 -3.58
CA TYR A 523 -21.50 -1.20 -4.15
C TYR A 523 -22.82 -1.02 -4.90
N VAL A 524 -23.68 -0.29 -4.23
CA VAL A 524 -25.03 0.06 -4.65
C VAL A 524 -25.18 1.57 -4.57
N ASP A 525 -26.10 2.11 -5.37
CA ASP A 525 -26.50 3.51 -5.30
C ASP A 525 -27.19 3.82 -3.96
N VAL A 526 -27.64 5.08 -3.81
CA VAL A 526 -28.30 5.53 -2.58
C VAL A 526 -29.64 4.81 -2.30
N ASN A 527 -30.24 4.17 -3.31
CA ASN A 527 -31.48 3.41 -3.18
C ASN A 527 -31.21 1.92 -2.91
N GLY A 528 -29.95 1.48 -2.94
CA GLY A 528 -29.57 0.08 -2.77
C GLY A 528 -29.49 -0.72 -4.07
N GLU A 529 -29.49 -0.07 -5.24
CA GLU A 529 -29.41 -0.71 -6.55
C GLU A 529 -27.95 -0.78 -7.09
N SER A 530 -27.53 -1.93 -7.60
CA SER A 530 -26.17 -2.12 -8.15
C SER A 530 -26.02 -1.61 -9.60
N GLY A 531 -24.89 -0.99 -9.93
CA GLY A 531 -24.53 -0.55 -11.28
C GLY A 531 -24.09 -1.69 -12.22
N TYR A 532 -24.26 -1.53 -13.53
CA TYR A 532 -24.11 -2.61 -14.52
C TYR A 532 -22.78 -2.62 -15.31
N PHE A 533 -21.75 -1.84 -14.91
CA PHE A 533 -20.55 -1.65 -15.75
C PHE A 533 -19.58 -2.84 -15.85
N ASP A 534 -19.67 -3.86 -14.98
CA ASP A 534 -18.79 -5.06 -15.00
C ASP A 534 -18.78 -5.77 -16.36
N ARG A 535 -19.87 -5.65 -17.14
CA ARG A 535 -19.98 -6.27 -18.48
C ARG A 535 -19.13 -5.63 -19.59
N SER A 536 -18.36 -4.56 -19.30
CA SER A 536 -17.70 -3.75 -20.34
C SER A 536 -16.18 -3.56 -20.22
N LEU A 537 -15.50 -4.19 -19.26
CA LEU A 537 -14.05 -4.03 -19.10
C LEU A 537 -13.23 -4.75 -20.18
N ASP A 538 -12.16 -4.10 -20.66
CA ASP A 538 -11.29 -4.65 -21.70
C ASP A 538 -10.07 -5.39 -21.15
N VAL A 539 -9.57 -5.05 -19.97
CA VAL A 539 -8.37 -5.68 -19.37
C VAL A 539 -8.48 -6.01 -17.89
N TYR A 540 -9.15 -5.18 -17.09
CA TYR A 540 -9.12 -5.31 -15.64
C TYR A 540 -9.81 -6.61 -15.17
N GLY A 541 -9.17 -7.38 -14.30
CA GLY A 541 -9.72 -8.67 -13.83
C GLY A 541 -9.81 -9.77 -14.90
N ARG A 542 -9.31 -9.52 -16.12
CA ARG A 542 -9.44 -10.44 -17.28
C ARG A 542 -8.19 -11.28 -17.53
N GLU A 543 -7.42 -11.59 -16.49
CA GLU A 543 -6.20 -12.40 -16.59
C GLU A 543 -6.42 -13.69 -17.41
N GLY A 544 -5.54 -13.93 -18.38
CA GLY A 544 -5.60 -15.11 -19.26
C GLY A 544 -6.69 -15.08 -20.33
N LEU A 545 -7.65 -14.16 -20.28
CA LEU A 545 -8.66 -13.99 -21.32
C LEU A 545 -8.06 -13.29 -22.56
N PRO A 546 -8.60 -13.54 -23.77
CA PRO A 546 -8.11 -12.91 -24.98
C PRO A 546 -8.42 -11.40 -24.98
N CYS A 547 -7.40 -10.60 -25.25
CA CYS A 547 -7.55 -9.16 -25.50
C CYS A 547 -8.52 -8.92 -26.65
N HIS A 548 -9.53 -8.06 -26.44
CA HIS A 548 -10.53 -7.73 -27.45
C HIS A 548 -9.96 -7.10 -28.72
N ARG A 549 -8.76 -6.51 -28.67
CA ARG A 549 -8.12 -5.88 -29.83
C ARG A 549 -7.26 -6.82 -30.66
N CYS A 550 -6.56 -7.76 -30.02
CA CYS A 550 -5.52 -8.54 -30.71
C CYS A 550 -5.47 -10.03 -30.34
N GLY A 551 -6.40 -10.51 -29.51
CA GLY A 551 -6.51 -11.91 -29.09
C GLY A 551 -5.43 -12.42 -28.13
N ALA A 552 -4.38 -11.63 -27.84
CA ALA A 552 -3.32 -12.05 -26.91
C ALA A 552 -3.88 -12.13 -25.47
N PRO A 553 -3.47 -13.14 -24.67
CA PRO A 553 -3.95 -13.27 -23.31
C PRO A 553 -3.52 -12.06 -22.46
N ILE A 554 -4.47 -11.49 -21.73
CA ILE A 554 -4.20 -10.42 -20.76
C ILE A 554 -3.29 -10.94 -19.66
N ARG A 555 -2.31 -10.12 -19.28
CA ARG A 555 -1.35 -10.41 -18.21
C ARG A 555 -1.71 -9.63 -16.97
N ARG A 556 -1.59 -10.29 -15.83
CA ARG A 556 -1.62 -9.68 -14.51
C ARG A 556 -0.20 -9.58 -13.96
N GLU A 557 0.18 -8.41 -13.46
CA GLU A 557 1.47 -8.17 -12.82
C GLU A 557 1.26 -7.54 -11.43
N PRO A 558 2.11 -7.86 -10.44
CA PRO A 558 2.09 -7.16 -9.16
C PRO A 558 2.54 -5.70 -9.35
N PHE A 559 1.83 -4.76 -8.71
CA PHE A 559 2.09 -3.33 -8.84
C PHE A 559 1.69 -2.58 -7.54
N MET A 560 2.66 -2.10 -6.76
CA MET A 560 2.44 -1.29 -5.55
C MET A 560 1.35 -1.83 -4.61
N ASN A 561 1.48 -3.10 -4.20
CA ASN A 561 0.50 -3.83 -3.38
C ASN A 561 -0.88 -4.05 -4.03
N ARG A 562 -0.99 -3.85 -5.34
CA ARG A 562 -2.18 -4.07 -6.16
C ARG A 562 -1.86 -4.95 -7.36
N SER A 563 -2.88 -5.34 -8.11
CA SER A 563 -2.71 -6.04 -9.40
C SER A 563 -2.80 -5.02 -10.54
N SER A 564 -1.97 -5.17 -11.57
CA SER A 564 -2.06 -4.42 -12.83
C SER A 564 -2.35 -5.36 -13.98
N PHE A 565 -3.32 -5.01 -14.82
CA PHE A 565 -3.72 -5.79 -15.97
C PHE A 565 -3.35 -5.07 -17.27
N SER A 566 -2.71 -5.78 -18.19
CA SER A 566 -2.34 -5.21 -19.49
C SER A 566 -2.26 -6.25 -20.61
N CYS A 567 -2.41 -5.80 -21.85
CA CYS A 567 -2.22 -6.64 -23.01
C CYS A 567 -0.76 -6.59 -23.49
N PRO A 568 -0.01 -7.71 -23.52
CA PRO A 568 1.42 -7.70 -23.87
C PRO A 568 1.71 -7.33 -25.32
N ARG A 569 0.71 -7.42 -26.21
CA ARG A 569 0.83 -7.00 -27.63
C ARG A 569 0.39 -5.57 -27.86
N CYS A 570 -0.73 -5.15 -27.28
CA CYS A 570 -1.27 -3.79 -27.48
C CYS A 570 -0.56 -2.75 -26.63
N GLN A 571 0.05 -3.15 -25.52
CA GLN A 571 0.82 -2.31 -24.61
C GLN A 571 2.21 -2.93 -24.45
N PRO A 572 3.11 -2.82 -25.44
CA PRO A 572 4.46 -3.39 -25.33
C PRO A 572 5.18 -2.80 -24.11
N ARG A 573 5.79 -3.67 -23.30
CA ARG A 573 6.59 -3.24 -22.16
C ARG A 573 7.73 -2.34 -22.66
N PRO A 574 7.93 -1.14 -22.07
CA PRO A 574 9.03 -0.28 -22.47
C PRO A 574 10.34 -1.05 -22.26
N ARG A 575 11.23 -0.97 -23.24
CA ARG A 575 12.60 -1.42 -23.04
C ARG A 575 13.18 -0.53 -21.94
N LEU A 576 13.70 -1.14 -20.88
CA LEU A 576 14.57 -0.42 -19.97
C LEU A 576 15.66 0.22 -20.83
N PRO A 577 16.04 1.49 -20.59
CA PRO A 577 17.23 2.04 -21.21
C PRO A 577 18.33 1.01 -21.01
N ARG A 578 18.93 0.54 -22.10
CA ARG A 578 20.20 -0.17 -21.95
C ARG A 578 21.14 0.83 -21.26
N PRO A 579 21.83 0.42 -20.19
CA PRO A 579 22.83 1.28 -19.56
C PRO A 579 23.80 1.81 -20.63
#